data_AF-A0A2V6WRL0-F1
#
_entry.id   AF-A0A2V6WRL0-F1
#
_cell.length_a   1.000
_cell.length_b   1.000
_cell.length_c   1.000
_cell.angle_alpha   90.00
_cell.angle_beta   90.00
_cell.angle_gamma   90.00
#
_symmetry.space_group_name_H-M   'P 1'
#
loop_
_entity.id
_entity.type
_entity.pdbx_description
1 polymer ?
#
loop_
_entity_poly.entity_id
_entity_poly.type
_entity_poly.pdbx_seq_one_letter_code
_entity_poly.pdbx_strand_id
1 'polypeptide(L)'
;KLALFVVVTIIVLVAAFAIIGHLVLLVAEKRKEIGVLKAIGASASSITAVFFAVGMTIGVVGTLAGSAVGLAIIWIQNTYKIIKLAGDVYQIDYLPMKLASGDFLLIVSATLLLSFLATIVPARRAGALAPVDVLRYE
;
A
#
# COMPACT_ATOMS: atom_id res chain seq x y z
N LYS A 1 5.06 -0.08 -25.04
CA LYS A 1 5.27 0.98 -24.03
C LYS A 1 3.95 1.47 -23.42
N LEU A 2 2.97 1.94 -24.21
CA LEU A 2 1.66 2.37 -23.68
C LEU A 2 0.87 1.27 -22.96
N ALA A 3 0.82 0.05 -23.50
CA ALA A 3 0.11 -1.07 -22.85
C ALA A 3 0.65 -1.40 -21.45
N LEU A 4 1.98 -1.46 -21.30
CA LEU A 4 2.63 -1.74 -20.01
C LEU A 4 2.37 -0.62 -18.99
N PHE A 5 2.40 0.63 -19.44
CA PHE A 5 2.07 1.79 -18.61
C PHE A 5 0.63 1.75 -18.08
N VAL A 6 -0.34 1.41 -18.93
CA VAL A 6 -1.76 1.29 -18.54
C VAL A 6 -1.95 0.19 -17.52
N VAL A 7 -1.36 -0.99 -17.73
CA VAL A 7 -1.45 -2.12 -16.79
C VAL A 7 -0.87 -1.75 -15.43
N VAL A 8 0.34 -1.18 -15.38
CA VAL A 8 0.97 -0.75 -14.12
C VAL A 8 0.11 0.29 -13.41
N THR A 9 -0.43 1.27 -14.15
CA THR A 9 -1.29 2.31 -13.57
C THR A 9 -2.55 1.73 -12.93
N ILE A 10 -3.20 0.75 -13.57
CA ILE A 10 -4.39 0.08 -13.01
C ILE A 10 -4.03 -0.70 -11.75
N ILE A 11 -2.92 -1.45 -11.74
CA ILE A 11 -2.47 -2.19 -10.55
C ILE A 11 -2.23 -1.24 -9.38
N VAL A 12 -1.57 -0.11 -9.63
CA VAL A 12 -1.30 0.92 -8.62
C VAL A 12 -2.59 1.54 -8.09
N LEU A 13 -3.57 1.82 -8.97
CA LEU A 13 -4.89 2.30 -8.56
C LEU A 13 -5.62 1.31 -7.66
N VAL A 14 -5.68 0.03 -8.06
CA VAL A 14 -6.31 -1.04 -7.28
C VAL A 14 -5.66 -1.16 -5.90
N ALA A 15 -4.32 -1.09 -5.82
CA ALA A 15 -3.60 -1.11 -4.55
C ALA A 15 -3.95 0.09 -3.65
N ALA A 16 -4.05 1.30 -4.22
CA ALA A 16 -4.44 2.49 -3.47
C ALA A 16 -5.86 2.37 -2.89
N PHE A 17 -6.83 1.88 -3.69
CA PHE A 17 -8.19 1.62 -3.22
C PHE A 17 -8.25 0.56 -2.11
N ALA A 18 -7.43 -0.48 -2.18
CA ALA A 18 -7.36 -1.49 -1.14
C ALA A 18 -6.92 -0.91 0.21
N ILE A 19 -5.91 -0.04 0.23
CA ILE A 19 -5.46 0.65 1.46
C ILE A 19 -6.58 1.53 2.02
N ILE A 20 -7.25 2.31 1.17
CA ILE A 20 -8.38 3.16 1.59
C ILE A 20 -9.49 2.31 2.20
N GLY A 21 -9.92 1.25 1.50
CA GLY A 21 -10.98 0.35 1.95
C GLY A 21 -10.66 -0.29 3.30
N HIS A 22 -9.43 -0.79 3.45
CA HIS A 22 -8.97 -1.41 4.69
C HIS A 22 -8.94 -0.42 5.86
N LEU A 23 -8.43 0.80 5.65
CA LEU A 23 -8.42 1.82 6.71
C LEU A 23 -9.84 2.29 7.07
N VAL A 24 -10.73 2.47 6.09
CA VAL A 24 -12.13 2.82 6.35
C VAL A 24 -12.84 1.73 7.15
N LEU A 25 -12.64 0.46 6.79
CA LEU A 25 -13.17 -0.68 7.52
C LEU A 25 -12.64 -0.71 8.96
N LEU A 26 -11.33 -0.55 9.14
CA LEU A 26 -10.70 -0.51 10.45
C LEU A 26 -11.28 0.61 11.34
N VAL A 27 -11.52 1.79 10.77
CA VAL A 27 -12.16 2.90 11.50
C VAL A 27 -13.60 2.56 11.91
N ALA A 28 -14.35 1.89 11.03
CA ALA A 28 -15.71 1.47 11.33
C ALA A 28 -15.76 0.41 12.45
N GLU A 29 -14.91 -0.61 12.39
CA GLU A 29 -14.78 -1.64 13.43
C GLU A 29 -14.35 -1.05 14.78
N LYS A 30 -13.46 -0.06 14.76
CA LYS A 30 -12.91 0.58 15.96
C LYS A 30 -13.69 1.81 16.43
N ARG A 31 -14.87 2.08 15.85
CA ARG A 31 -15.68 3.27 16.18
C ARG A 31 -16.03 3.37 17.67
N LYS A 32 -16.34 2.25 18.33
CA LYS A 32 -16.65 2.20 19.77
C LYS A 32 -15.45 2.60 20.63
N GLU A 33 -14.29 2.01 20.35
CA GLU A 33 -13.04 2.31 21.04
C GLU A 33 -12.62 3.78 20.86
N ILE A 34 -12.79 4.34 19.65
CA ILE A 34 -12.55 5.77 19.36
C ILE A 34 -13.46 6.67 20.21
N GLY A 35 -14.75 6.32 20.34
CA GLY A 35 -15.71 7.06 21.15
C GLY A 35 -15.35 7.06 22.64
N VAL A 36 -14.95 5.89 23.18
CA VAL A 36 -14.46 5.78 24.56
C VAL A 36 -13.20 6.61 24.76
N LEU A 37 -12.25 6.56 23.83
CA LEU A 37 -11.02 7.36 23.91
C LEU A 37 -11.33 8.87 23.94
N LYS A 38 -12.29 9.32 23.13
CA LYS A 38 -12.72 10.72 23.14
C LYS A 38 -13.45 11.10 24.42
N ALA A 39 -14.25 10.19 24.99
CA ALA A 39 -14.95 10.43 26.25
C ALA A 39 -13.99 10.61 27.44
N ILE A 40 -12.85 9.91 27.43
CA ILE A 40 -11.78 10.10 28.43
C ILE A 40 -10.82 11.27 28.10
N GLY A 41 -11.11 12.06 27.05
CA GLY A 41 -10.40 13.31 26.74
C GLY A 41 -9.42 13.26 25.57
N ALA A 42 -9.39 12.19 24.77
CA ALA A 42 -8.52 12.14 23.59
C ALA A 42 -8.94 13.18 22.54
N SER A 43 -7.97 13.94 22.03
CA SER A 43 -8.20 14.93 20.97
C SER A 43 -8.40 14.25 19.61
N ALA A 44 -9.17 14.91 18.73
CA ALA A 44 -9.34 14.47 17.34
C ALA A 44 -8.00 14.32 16.60
N SER A 45 -7.04 15.20 16.89
CA SER A 45 -5.69 15.16 16.31
C SER A 45 -4.91 13.92 16.73
N SER A 46 -5.02 13.51 18.00
CA SER A 46 -4.37 12.27 18.48
C SER A 46 -4.91 11.04 17.75
N ILE A 47 -6.21 10.98 17.51
CA ILE A 47 -6.85 9.86 16.81
C ILE A 47 -6.42 9.85 15.34
N THR A 48 -6.44 11.01 14.67
CA THR A 48 -5.93 11.13 13.30
C THR A 48 -4.47 10.72 13.20
N ALA A 49 -3.61 11.09 14.16
CA ALA A 49 -2.20 10.70 14.18
C ALA A 49 -2.01 9.17 14.30
N VAL A 50 -2.81 8.50 15.14
CA VAL A 50 -2.77 7.03 15.28
C VAL A 50 -3.14 6.34 13.97
N PHE A 51 -4.27 6.70 13.36
CA PHE A 51 -4.69 6.10 12.09
C PHE A 51 -3.73 6.42 10.94
N PHE A 52 -3.12 7.62 10.97
CA PHE A 52 -2.08 7.99 10.03
C PHE A 52 -0.83 7.11 10.19
N ALA A 53 -0.38 6.86 11.42
CA ALA A 53 0.74 5.97 11.70
C ALA A 53 0.46 4.53 11.27
N VAL A 54 -0.77 4.03 11.48
CA VAL A 54 -1.19 2.70 11.03
C VAL A 54 -1.10 2.59 9.50
N GLY A 55 -1.68 3.54 8.77
CA GLY A 55 -1.63 3.52 7.30
C GLY A 55 -0.20 3.62 6.76
N MET A 56 0.63 4.48 7.34
CA MET A 56 2.05 4.58 7.00
C MET A 56 2.82 3.28 7.28
N THR A 57 2.55 2.63 8.41
CA THR A 57 3.19 1.35 8.77
C THR A 57 2.85 0.27 7.75
N ILE A 58 1.57 0.17 7.37
CA ILE A 58 1.11 -0.76 6.33
C ILE A 58 1.82 -0.47 5.00
N GLY A 59 1.92 0.81 4.62
CA GLY A 59 2.62 1.24 3.41
C GLY A 59 4.09 0.88 3.39
N VAL A 60 4.82 1.20 4.46
CA VAL A 60 6.27 0.95 4.57
C VAL A 60 6.57 -0.54 4.62
N VAL A 61 5.86 -1.29 5.48
CA VAL A 61 6.07 -2.74 5.62
C VAL A 61 5.70 -3.46 4.32
N GLY A 62 4.58 -3.09 3.70
CA GLY A 62 4.17 -3.64 2.41
C GLY A 62 5.16 -3.34 1.29
N THR A 63 5.70 -2.12 1.23
CA THR A 63 6.70 -1.73 0.23
C THR A 63 8.01 -2.47 0.43
N LEU A 64 8.49 -2.61 1.67
CA LEU A 64 9.71 -3.35 1.99
C LEU A 64 9.56 -4.85 1.68
N ALA A 65 8.48 -5.47 2.13
CA ALA A 65 8.20 -6.87 1.88
C ALA A 65 8.02 -7.15 0.37
N GLY A 66 7.24 -6.34 -0.33
CA GLY A 66 7.04 -6.45 -1.77
C GLY A 66 8.33 -6.26 -2.56
N SER A 67 9.16 -5.30 -2.17
CA SER A 67 10.48 -5.08 -2.78
C SER A 67 11.41 -6.26 -2.57
N ALA A 68 11.47 -6.80 -1.34
CA ALA A 68 12.30 -7.97 -1.03
C ALA A 68 11.87 -9.20 -1.84
N VAL A 69 10.56 -9.47 -1.93
CA VAL A 69 10.02 -10.56 -2.74
C VAL A 69 10.31 -10.34 -4.22
N GLY A 70 10.12 -9.14 -4.75
CA GLY A 70 10.42 -8.81 -6.14
C GLY A 70 11.90 -9.02 -6.50
N LEU A 71 12.81 -8.55 -5.64
CA LEU A 71 14.25 -8.75 -5.82
C LEU A 71 14.64 -10.23 -5.74
N ALA A 72 14.05 -10.99 -4.80
CA ALA A 72 14.27 -12.42 -4.69
C ALA A 72 13.84 -13.17 -5.97
N ILE A 73 12.67 -12.82 -6.53
CA ILE A 73 12.18 -13.40 -7.80
C ILE A 73 13.14 -13.10 -8.95
N ILE A 74 13.64 -11.86 -9.06
CA ILE A 74 14.61 -11.47 -10.10
C ILE A 74 15.90 -12.26 -9.95
N TRP A 75 16.40 -12.41 -8.72
CA TRP A 75 17.61 -13.16 -8.43
C TRP A 75 17.46 -14.65 -8.79
N ILE A 76 16.34 -15.27 -8.41
CA ILE A 76 16.02 -16.67 -8.74
C ILE A 76 15.91 -16.84 -10.25
N GLN A 77 15.18 -15.95 -10.94
CA GLN A 77 15.00 -16.04 -12.40
C GLN A 77 16.33 -15.88 -13.16
N ASN A 78 17.19 -14.96 -12.75
CA ASN A 78 18.50 -14.76 -13.39
C ASN A 78 19.49 -15.89 -13.09
N THR A 79 19.41 -16.51 -11.90
CA THR A 79 20.29 -17.61 -11.48
C THR A 79 19.88 -18.95 -12.10
N TYR A 80 18.59 -19.30 -11.98
CA TYR A 80 18.08 -20.61 -12.40
C TYR A 80 17.51 -20.62 -13.81
N LYS A 81 17.36 -19.44 -14.46
CA LYS A 81 16.87 -19.28 -15.84
C LYS A 81 15.61 -20.11 -16.11
N ILE A 82 14.66 -20.06 -15.17
CA ILE A 82 13.48 -20.93 -15.13
C ILE A 82 12.60 -20.68 -16.37
N ILE A 83 12.39 -19.41 -16.72
CA ILE A 83 11.74 -19.03 -17.98
C ILE A 83 12.79 -19.03 -19.11
N LYS A 84 12.88 -20.15 -19.82
CA LYS A 84 13.67 -20.30 -21.04
C LYS A 84 12.86 -19.79 -22.23
N LEU A 85 13.48 -19.01 -23.09
CA LEU A 85 12.90 -18.67 -24.40
C LEU A 85 13.34 -19.74 -25.41
N ALA A 86 12.45 -20.13 -26.31
CA ALA A 86 12.81 -21.05 -27.39
C ALA A 86 13.91 -20.38 -28.24
N GLY A 87 15.14 -20.87 -28.08
CA GLY A 87 16.36 -20.27 -28.62
C GLY A 87 16.38 -20.15 -30.15
N ASP A 88 15.56 -20.94 -30.84
CA ASP A 88 15.47 -20.96 -32.31
C ASP A 88 14.91 -19.68 -32.94
N VAL A 89 14.15 -18.86 -32.20
CA VAL A 89 13.51 -17.66 -32.78
C VAL A 89 14.06 -16.35 -32.20
N TYR A 90 14.63 -16.38 -30.99
CA TYR A 90 14.97 -15.16 -30.24
C TYR A 90 16.48 -14.93 -29.97
N GLN A 91 17.38 -15.82 -30.38
CA GLN A 91 18.85 -15.75 -30.12
C GLN A 91 19.25 -15.47 -28.65
N ILE A 92 18.33 -15.64 -27.70
CA ILE A 92 18.54 -15.43 -26.27
C ILE A 92 17.85 -16.59 -25.54
N ASP A 93 18.62 -17.41 -24.83
CA ASP A 93 18.15 -18.66 -24.19
C ASP A 93 17.27 -18.45 -22.95
N TYR A 94 17.19 -17.22 -22.44
CA TYR A 94 16.47 -16.88 -21.21
C TYR A 94 16.02 -15.42 -21.26
N LEU A 95 14.97 -15.07 -20.51
CA LEU A 95 14.51 -13.68 -20.41
C LEU A 95 15.36 -12.94 -19.35
N PRO A 96 16.31 -12.05 -19.73
CA PRO A 96 17.11 -11.34 -18.75
C PRO A 96 16.26 -10.27 -18.05
N MET A 97 15.96 -10.48 -16.77
CA MET A 97 15.29 -9.45 -15.96
C MET A 97 16.33 -8.41 -15.51
N LYS A 98 16.52 -7.39 -16.35
CA LYS A 98 17.33 -6.21 -16.03
C LYS A 98 16.46 -5.22 -15.27
N LEU A 99 16.71 -5.11 -13.96
CA LEU A 99 16.12 -4.07 -13.14
C LEU A 99 16.94 -2.79 -13.32
N ALA A 100 16.34 -1.74 -13.86
CA ALA A 100 16.93 -0.41 -13.79
C ALA A 100 16.73 0.14 -12.37
N SER A 101 17.82 0.50 -11.69
CA SER A 101 17.75 1.05 -10.33
C SER A 101 16.89 2.31 -10.27
N GLY A 102 16.90 3.15 -11.33
CA GLY A 102 16.05 4.32 -11.46
C GLY A 102 14.55 4.00 -11.44
N ASP A 103 14.12 3.01 -12.22
CA ASP A 103 12.71 2.59 -12.28
C ASP A 103 12.26 1.99 -10.94
N PHE A 104 13.13 1.23 -10.28
CA PHE A 104 12.85 0.67 -8.97
C PHE A 104 12.66 1.75 -7.89
N LEU A 105 13.58 2.71 -7.82
CA LEU A 105 13.47 3.86 -6.90
C LEU A 105 12.22 4.70 -7.16
N LEU A 106 11.86 4.89 -8.44
CA LEU A 106 10.64 5.60 -8.83
C LEU A 106 9.39 4.86 -8.35
N ILE A 107 9.32 3.53 -8.54
CA ILE A 107 8.17 2.74 -8.09
C ILE A 107 8.05 2.76 -6.57
N VAL A 108 9.16 2.52 -5.84
CA VAL A 108 9.16 2.53 -4.37
C VAL A 108 8.71 3.89 -3.81
N SER A 109 9.25 4.99 -4.35
CA SER A 109 8.86 6.33 -3.93
C SER A 109 7.41 6.66 -4.28
N ALA A 110 6.94 6.28 -5.47
CA ALA A 110 5.55 6.45 -5.88
C ALA A 110 4.59 5.65 -5.00
N THR A 111 4.90 4.40 -4.65
CA THR A 111 4.08 3.56 -3.76
C THR A 111 3.99 4.15 -2.35
N LEU A 112 5.11 4.62 -1.79
CA LEU A 112 5.11 5.28 -0.48
C LEU A 112 4.30 6.58 -0.50
N LEU A 113 4.45 7.41 -1.54
CA LEU A 113 3.66 8.63 -1.71
C LEU A 113 2.17 8.33 -1.83
N LEU A 114 1.79 7.31 -2.58
CA LEU A 114 0.39 6.92 -2.73
C LEU A 114 -0.19 6.37 -1.43
N SER A 115 0.57 5.55 -0.69
CA SER A 115 0.15 5.07 0.63
C SER A 115 -0.06 6.22 1.62
N PHE A 116 0.86 7.20 1.61
CA PHE A 116 0.72 8.43 2.38
C PHE A 116 -0.56 9.19 2.01
N LEU A 117 -0.78 9.46 0.72
CA LEU A 117 -1.96 10.19 0.23
C LEU A 117 -3.27 9.45 0.53
N ALA A 118 -3.30 8.13 0.32
CA ALA A 118 -4.44 7.28 0.60
C ALA A 118 -4.83 7.27 2.08
N THR A 119 -3.85 7.41 2.97
CA THR A 119 -4.06 7.37 4.43
C THR A 119 -4.65 8.67 4.99
N ILE A 120 -4.41 9.82 4.34
CA ILE A 120 -4.86 11.13 4.84
C ILE A 120 -6.38 11.19 5.02
N VAL A 121 -7.14 10.73 4.02
CA VAL A 121 -8.61 10.80 4.03
C VAL A 121 -9.23 9.98 5.17
N PRO A 122 -8.95 8.66 5.32
CA PRO A 122 -9.50 7.87 6.41
C PRO A 122 -9.00 8.32 7.79
N ALA A 123 -7.74 8.74 7.92
CA ALA A 123 -7.21 9.23 9.20
C ALA A 123 -7.94 10.50 9.68
N ARG A 124 -8.25 11.43 8.75
CA ARG A 124 -9.06 12.62 9.08
C ARG A 124 -10.49 12.26 9.43
N ARG A 125 -11.11 11.31 8.69
CA ARG A 125 -12.45 10.82 9.00
C ARG A 125 -12.53 10.18 10.38
N ALA A 126 -11.52 9.40 10.77
CA ALA A 126 -11.43 8.80 12.10
C ALA A 126 -11.43 9.85 13.23
N GLY A 127 -10.61 10.90 13.06
CA GLY A 127 -10.55 12.00 14.03
C GLY A 127 -11.83 12.84 14.09
N ALA A 128 -12.63 12.89 13.03
CA ALA A 128 -13.88 13.65 12.98
C ALA A 128 -15.10 12.95 13.61
N LEU A 129 -14.99 11.67 13.99
CA LEU A 129 -16.10 10.91 14.59
C LEU A 129 -16.57 11.54 15.92
N ALA A 130 -17.83 11.95 16.01
CA ALA A 130 -18.37 12.56 17.24
C ALA A 130 -18.61 11.49 18.33
N PRO A 131 -18.34 11.78 19.62
CA PRO A 131 -18.58 10.84 20.72
C PRO A 131 -20.06 10.47 20.89
N VAL A 132 -20.94 11.45 20.66
CA VAL A 132 -22.41 11.30 20.78
C VAL A 132 -22.96 10.27 19.79
N ASP A 133 -22.39 10.15 18.59
CA ASP A 133 -22.83 9.17 17.60
C ASP A 133 -22.40 7.74 17.92
N VAL A 134 -21.54 7.54 18.92
CA VAL A 134 -21.02 6.21 19.29
C VAL A 134 -21.85 5.56 20.40
N LEU A 135 -22.45 6.38 21.27
CA LEU A 135 -23.27 5.93 22.41
C LEU A 135 -24.77 5.85 22.09
N ARG A 136 -25.23 6.44 20.98
CA ARG A 136 -26.65 6.47 20.57
C ARG A 136 -27.12 5.27 19.72
N TYR A 137 -26.21 4.34 19.43
CA TYR A 137 -26.50 3.11 18.67
C TYR A 137 -26.67 1.87 19.57
N GLU A 138 -26.86 2.09 20.87
CA GLU A 138 -27.63 1.17 21.74
C GLU A 138 -29.04 1.75 21.94
#